data_AF-A0A926AUF9-F1
#
_entry.id   AF-A0A926AUF9-F1
#
_cell.length_a   1.000
_cell.length_b   1.000
_cell.length_c   1.000
_cell.angle_alpha   90.00
_cell.angle_beta   90.00
_cell.angle_gamma   90.00
#
_symmetry.space_group_name_H-M   'P 1'
#
loop_
_entity.id
_entity.type
_entity.pdbx_description
1 polymer ?
#
loop_
_entity_poly.entity_id
_entity_poly.type
_entity_poly.pdbx_seq_one_letter_code
_entity_poly.pdbx_strand_id
1 'polypeptide(L)'
;MPQPDHAERIAIVGIGGIFPGAPDLDTFWKNIAGGVDSGRPVPEGRWYLSPEKAYAPWPPQPDRVYSTWGCFIEGFQLDPTGLNIEYDLLARLDPMFHLGLHAARAAFHDAKQLGDVDLSRVGVILGNIALPTESTSAICRDVLGRTFVEKLIDESRVESRGTRAGEAADLLKAARRRAAPPPSLLTSSSGSRLSTLDSRLSWHPLNRYAAGLPSSLIAQGLGLGGMAFTLDAACASSLYALKFASEELLAHRADAMLAGGMSRPDCQYTQMGFAQLQALTKSGRC
;
A
#
# COMPACT_ATOMS: atom_id res chain seq x y z
N MET A 1 8.49 20.05 47.05
CA MET A 1 7.72 20.15 45.79
C MET A 1 6.79 18.94 45.72
N PRO A 2 5.52 19.09 45.33
CA PRO A 2 4.68 17.92 45.08
C PRO A 2 5.36 17.10 43.99
N GLN A 3 5.46 15.77 44.18
CA GLN A 3 5.89 14.90 43.08
C GLN A 3 4.91 15.06 41.92
N PRO A 4 5.37 14.97 40.65
CA PRO A 4 4.43 14.88 39.56
C PRO A 4 3.50 13.70 39.87
N ASP A 5 2.20 14.01 39.97
CA ASP A 5 1.13 13.02 39.90
C ASP A 5 1.50 12.04 38.78
N HIS A 6 1.32 10.74 38.98
CA HIS A 6 1.68 9.76 37.95
C HIS A 6 0.80 10.02 36.73
N ALA A 7 1.24 10.93 35.85
CA ALA A 7 0.60 11.21 34.58
C ALA A 7 0.39 9.84 33.92
N GLU A 8 -0.88 9.49 33.69
CA GLU A 8 -1.31 8.17 33.26
C GLU A 8 -0.34 7.66 32.18
N ARG A 9 0.44 6.64 32.53
CA ARG A 9 1.46 6.08 31.64
C ARG A 9 0.81 5.04 30.76
N ILE A 10 1.18 5.04 29.49
CA ILE A 10 0.69 4.07 28.51
C ILE A 10 1.74 2.99 28.34
N ALA A 11 1.32 1.73 28.50
CA ALA A 11 2.18 0.58 28.29
C ALA A 11 2.09 0.11 26.84
N ILE A 12 3.25 -0.13 26.22
CA ILE A 12 3.33 -0.90 24.97
C ILE A 12 3.40 -2.37 25.39
N VAL A 13 2.33 -3.11 25.14
CA VAL A 13 2.20 -4.50 25.61
C VAL A 13 2.49 -5.55 24.54
N GLY A 14 2.49 -5.17 23.26
CA GLY A 14 2.83 -6.06 22.15
C GLY A 14 3.34 -5.28 20.94
N ILE A 15 4.20 -5.92 20.14
CA ILE A 15 4.77 -5.35 18.92
C ILE A 15 4.70 -6.33 17.75
N GLY A 16 4.56 -5.80 16.54
CA GLY A 16 4.47 -6.58 15.32
C GLY A 16 4.95 -5.78 14.12
N GLY A 17 5.54 -6.44 13.13
CA GLY A 17 6.08 -5.77 11.97
C GLY A 17 6.76 -6.73 11.00
N ILE A 18 6.95 -6.23 9.79
CA ILE A 18 7.67 -6.87 8.70
C ILE A 18 8.48 -5.80 7.98
N PHE A 19 9.75 -6.08 7.73
CA PHE A 19 10.70 -5.09 7.20
C PHE A 19 11.55 -5.70 6.07
N PRO A 20 12.19 -4.87 5.23
CA PRO A 20 13.13 -5.35 4.23
C PRO A 20 14.21 -6.24 4.86
N GLY A 21 14.39 -7.45 4.32
CA GLY A 21 15.35 -8.42 4.83
C GLY A 21 14.99 -9.04 6.20
N ALA A 22 13.80 -8.76 6.75
CA ALA A 22 13.36 -9.27 8.05
C ALA A 22 11.87 -9.66 8.00
N PRO A 23 11.54 -10.96 7.82
CA PRO A 23 10.16 -11.44 7.79
C PRO A 23 9.49 -11.43 9.17
N ASP A 24 10.28 -11.31 10.24
CA ASP A 24 9.83 -11.27 11.63
C ASP A 24 10.73 -10.33 12.47
N LEU A 25 10.26 -9.98 13.67
CA LEU A 25 10.95 -9.04 14.55
C LEU A 25 12.24 -9.59 15.17
N ASP A 26 12.36 -10.92 15.31
CA ASP A 26 13.59 -11.56 15.76
C ASP A 26 14.71 -11.38 14.74
N THR A 27 14.39 -11.58 13.46
CA THR A 27 15.31 -11.34 12.34
C THR A 27 15.61 -9.85 12.21
N PHE A 28 14.61 -8.98 12.38
CA PHE A 28 14.81 -7.53 12.39
C PHE A 28 15.81 -7.11 13.46
N TRP A 29 15.68 -7.63 14.69
CA TRP A 29 16.61 -7.35 15.78
C TRP A 29 18.02 -7.86 15.48
N LYS A 30 18.16 -9.08 14.95
CA LYS A 30 19.46 -9.63 14.53
C LYS A 30 20.11 -8.78 13.43
N ASN A 31 19.33 -8.27 12.48
CA ASN A 31 19.82 -7.40 11.41
C ASN A 31 20.34 -6.08 11.97
N ILE A 32 19.62 -5.45 12.90
CA ILE A 32 20.08 -4.23 13.59
C ILE A 32 21.36 -4.50 14.37
N ALA A 33 21.37 -5.52 15.22
CA ALA A 33 22.53 -5.87 16.03
C ALA A 33 23.76 -6.25 15.20
N GLY A 34 23.55 -6.81 14.00
CA GLY A 34 24.60 -7.19 13.05
C GLY A 34 24.99 -6.10 12.05
N GLY A 35 24.32 -4.93 12.03
CA GLY A 35 24.60 -3.87 11.07
C GLY A 35 24.31 -4.26 9.61
N VAL A 36 23.27 -5.06 9.37
CA VAL A 36 22.93 -5.58 8.04
C VAL A 36 22.33 -4.50 7.14
N ASP A 37 22.99 -4.18 6.03
CA ASP A 37 22.45 -3.34 4.95
C ASP A 37 21.45 -4.15 4.10
N SER A 38 20.17 -3.76 4.16
CA SER A 38 19.09 -4.39 3.39
C SER A 38 18.80 -3.68 2.06
N GLY A 39 19.57 -2.63 1.74
CA GLY A 39 19.49 -1.90 0.49
C GLY A 39 19.95 -2.76 -0.69
N ARG A 40 19.26 -2.61 -1.82
CA ARG A 40 19.57 -3.32 -3.07
C ARG A 40 18.94 -2.65 -4.28
N PRO A 41 19.37 -3.00 -5.50
CA PRO A 41 18.66 -2.62 -6.71
C PRO A 41 17.19 -3.09 -6.67
N VAL A 42 16.32 -2.36 -7.36
CA VAL A 42 14.91 -2.72 -7.53
C VAL A 42 14.78 -4.15 -8.08
N PRO A 43 14.00 -5.01 -7.41
CA PRO A 43 13.75 -6.37 -7.92
C PRO A 43 12.97 -6.37 -9.24
N GLU A 44 13.16 -7.42 -10.02
CA GLU A 44 12.41 -7.63 -11.26
C GLU A 44 10.90 -7.62 -10.99
N GLY A 45 10.14 -6.98 -11.88
CA GLY A 45 8.68 -6.89 -11.78
C GLY A 45 8.13 -5.90 -10.74
N ARG A 46 8.97 -5.28 -9.89
CA ARG A 46 8.52 -4.24 -8.94
C ARG A 46 8.24 -2.89 -9.60
N TRP A 47 8.85 -2.61 -10.74
CA TRP A 47 8.57 -1.43 -11.55
C TRP A 47 7.80 -1.78 -12.80
N TYR A 48 6.96 -0.85 -13.23
CA TYR A 48 6.24 -0.94 -14.48
C TYR A 48 7.16 -0.71 -15.69
N LEU A 49 7.96 0.36 -15.68
CA LEU A 49 9.07 0.53 -16.63
C LEU A 49 10.28 -0.22 -16.11
N SER A 50 10.95 -0.96 -17.00
CA SER A 50 12.19 -1.64 -16.64
C SER A 50 13.25 -0.64 -16.17
N PRO A 51 14.17 -1.03 -15.27
CA PRO A 51 15.21 -0.14 -14.76
C PRO A 51 16.03 0.53 -15.88
N GLU A 52 16.29 -0.18 -16.98
CA GLU A 52 17.04 0.34 -18.14
C GLU A 52 16.30 1.48 -18.84
N LYS A 53 14.96 1.47 -18.84
CA LYS A 53 14.14 2.53 -19.45
C LYS A 53 13.91 3.70 -18.52
N ALA A 54 13.82 3.44 -17.22
CA ALA A 54 13.55 4.44 -16.20
C ALA A 54 14.81 5.21 -15.78
N TYR A 55 15.97 4.56 -15.82
CA TYR A 55 17.21 5.13 -15.31
C TYR A 55 17.82 6.19 -16.24
N ALA A 56 18.34 7.26 -15.67
CA ALA A 56 19.28 8.17 -16.32
C ALA A 56 20.32 8.71 -15.31
N PRO A 57 21.58 8.90 -15.71
CA PRO A 57 22.61 9.42 -14.82
C PRO A 57 22.32 10.87 -14.40
N TRP A 58 22.86 11.25 -13.25
CA TRP A 58 22.82 12.63 -12.74
C TRP A 58 23.40 13.62 -13.77
N PRO A 59 22.82 14.82 -13.95
CA PRO A 59 21.73 15.46 -13.18
C PRO A 59 20.33 14.86 -13.43
N PRO A 60 19.33 15.14 -12.55
CA PRO A 60 17.97 14.66 -12.75
C PRO A 60 17.44 15.09 -14.12
N GLN A 61 16.84 14.15 -14.84
CA GLN A 61 16.19 14.38 -16.12
C GLN A 61 14.68 14.19 -15.95
N PRO A 62 13.84 14.92 -16.70
CA PRO A 62 12.40 14.70 -16.69
C PRO A 62 12.04 13.23 -16.93
N ASP A 63 11.09 12.71 -16.17
CA ASP A 63 10.58 11.33 -16.28
C ASP A 63 11.67 10.23 -16.19
N ARG A 64 12.73 10.49 -15.41
CA ARG A 64 13.83 9.56 -15.13
C ARG A 64 14.15 9.47 -13.65
N VAL A 65 14.72 8.34 -13.24
CA VAL A 65 15.31 8.13 -11.92
C VAL A 65 16.83 8.04 -12.04
N TYR A 66 17.56 8.63 -11.11
CA TYR A 66 19.04 8.55 -11.09
C TYR A 66 19.59 7.54 -10.08
N SER A 67 18.71 6.85 -9.36
CA SER A 67 19.03 5.73 -8.48
C SER A 67 17.98 4.65 -8.67
N THR A 68 18.39 3.39 -8.64
CA THR A 68 17.50 2.22 -8.69
C THR A 68 17.48 1.46 -7.37
N TRP A 69 18.17 1.98 -6.35
CA TRP A 69 18.32 1.33 -5.06
C TRP A 69 17.12 1.60 -4.15
N GLY A 70 16.81 0.63 -3.30
CA GLY A 70 15.79 0.75 -2.26
C GLY A 70 15.80 -0.45 -1.33
N CYS A 71 14.87 -0.46 -0.37
CA CYS A 71 14.68 -1.55 0.58
C CYS A 71 13.30 -2.15 0.34
N PHE A 72 13.24 -3.44 0.03
CA PHE A 72 12.02 -4.10 -0.43
C PHE A 72 11.62 -5.26 0.47
N ILE A 73 10.32 -5.44 0.65
CA ILE A 73 9.73 -6.69 1.16
C ILE A 73 9.35 -7.53 -0.05
N GLU A 74 9.75 -8.80 -0.05
CA GLU A 74 9.55 -9.75 -1.14
C GLU A 74 9.08 -11.10 -0.61
N GLY A 75 8.47 -11.90 -1.49
CA GLY A 75 8.04 -13.27 -1.17
C GLY A 75 7.00 -13.37 -0.04
N PHE A 76 6.48 -12.25 0.46
CA PHE A 76 5.53 -12.24 1.54
C PHE A 76 4.15 -12.74 1.07
N GLN A 77 3.62 -13.70 1.81
CA GLN A 77 2.26 -14.20 1.66
C GLN A 77 1.58 -14.17 3.03
N LEU A 78 0.40 -13.55 3.09
CA LEU A 78 -0.37 -13.51 4.32
C LEU A 78 -1.03 -14.87 4.56
N ASP A 79 -0.76 -15.47 5.72
CA ASP A 79 -1.60 -16.54 6.25
C ASP A 79 -2.98 -15.96 6.62
N PRO A 80 -4.09 -16.40 6.01
CA PRO A 80 -5.43 -15.88 6.29
C PRO A 80 -6.02 -16.39 7.61
N THR A 81 -5.39 -17.39 8.24
CA THR A 81 -5.95 -18.07 9.43
C THR A 81 -6.21 -17.09 10.57
N GLY A 82 -7.40 -17.18 11.16
CA GLY A 82 -7.81 -16.34 12.28
C GLY A 82 -8.20 -14.90 11.90
N LEU A 83 -8.21 -14.54 10.61
CA LEU A 83 -8.73 -13.26 10.15
C LEU A 83 -10.23 -13.36 9.82
N ASN A 84 -11.02 -12.40 10.29
CA ASN A 84 -12.43 -12.27 9.98
C ASN A 84 -12.66 -11.54 8.63
N ILE A 85 -12.05 -12.06 7.58
CA ILE A 85 -12.16 -11.57 6.19
C ILE A 85 -12.29 -12.78 5.27
N GLU A 86 -13.26 -12.73 4.35
CA GLU A 86 -13.44 -13.76 3.32
C GLU A 86 -12.15 -13.99 2.51
N TYR A 87 -11.78 -15.25 2.33
CA TYR A 87 -10.52 -15.64 1.67
C TYR A 87 -10.41 -15.07 0.24
N ASP A 88 -11.47 -15.20 -0.56
CA ASP A 88 -11.49 -14.73 -1.95
C ASP A 88 -11.35 -13.21 -2.06
N LEU A 89 -11.92 -12.47 -1.10
CA LEU A 89 -11.74 -11.04 -1.01
C LEU A 89 -10.28 -10.74 -0.68
N LEU A 90 -9.75 -11.33 0.39
CA LEU A 90 -8.40 -11.10 0.88
C LEU A 90 -7.36 -11.39 -0.21
N ALA A 91 -7.50 -12.50 -0.94
CA ALA A 91 -6.60 -12.91 -2.01
C ALA A 91 -6.50 -11.91 -3.19
N ARG A 92 -7.52 -11.04 -3.36
CA ARG A 92 -7.59 -10.06 -4.45
C ARG A 92 -7.30 -8.62 -4.01
N LEU A 93 -7.03 -8.42 -2.72
CA LEU A 93 -6.59 -7.14 -2.18
C LEU A 93 -5.10 -6.90 -2.46
N ASP A 94 -4.74 -5.63 -2.58
CA ASP A 94 -3.37 -5.17 -2.77
C ASP A 94 -2.45 -5.72 -1.66
N PRO A 95 -1.21 -6.15 -1.97
CA PRO A 95 -0.27 -6.66 -0.97
C PRO A 95 0.02 -5.67 0.17
N MET A 96 -0.21 -4.38 -0.01
CA MET A 96 -0.19 -3.39 1.07
C MET A 96 -1.12 -3.80 2.23
N PHE A 97 -2.37 -4.15 1.94
CA PHE A 97 -3.33 -4.58 2.96
C PHE A 97 -2.86 -5.83 3.71
N HIS A 98 -2.20 -6.73 3.01
CA HIS A 98 -1.68 -7.96 3.59
C HIS A 98 -0.57 -7.69 4.61
N LEU A 99 0.34 -6.76 4.31
CA LEU A 99 1.39 -6.34 5.26
C LEU A 99 0.79 -5.71 6.52
N GLY A 100 -0.21 -4.84 6.36
CA GLY A 100 -0.89 -4.20 7.49
C GLY A 100 -1.58 -5.22 8.40
N LEU A 101 -2.34 -6.16 7.81
CA LEU A 101 -3.01 -7.25 8.54
C LEU A 101 -2.01 -8.13 9.28
N HIS A 102 -0.89 -8.48 8.64
CA HIS A 102 0.16 -9.29 9.26
C HIS A 102 0.79 -8.60 10.47
N ALA A 103 1.24 -7.35 10.29
CA ALA A 103 1.89 -6.60 11.37
C ALA A 103 0.94 -6.35 12.54
N ALA A 104 -0.32 -5.98 12.26
CA ALA A 104 -1.34 -5.78 13.29
C ALA A 104 -1.68 -7.07 14.04
N ARG A 105 -1.86 -8.19 13.33
CA ARG A 105 -2.10 -9.50 13.95
C ARG A 105 -0.92 -9.93 14.82
N ALA A 106 0.31 -9.76 14.34
CA ALA A 106 1.51 -10.07 15.11
C ALA A 106 1.58 -9.26 16.40
N ALA A 107 1.32 -7.94 16.33
CA ALA A 107 1.29 -7.08 17.51
C ALA A 107 0.19 -7.46 18.49
N PHE A 108 -0.99 -7.81 17.98
CA PHE A 108 -2.13 -8.22 18.79
C PHE A 108 -1.87 -9.55 19.53
N HIS A 109 -1.24 -10.54 18.87
CA HIS A 109 -0.87 -11.80 19.52
C HIS A 109 0.32 -11.67 20.49
N ASP A 110 1.29 -10.81 20.19
CA ASP A 110 2.43 -10.57 21.08
C ASP A 110 2.02 -9.93 22.40
N ALA A 111 0.86 -9.25 22.43
CA ALA A 111 0.35 -8.61 23.63
C ALA A 111 0.14 -9.55 24.83
N LYS A 112 0.10 -10.89 24.62
CA LYS A 112 0.15 -12.06 25.57
C LYS A 112 -0.73 -12.01 26.84
N GLN A 113 -1.37 -10.89 27.15
CA GLN A 113 -2.05 -10.55 28.41
C GLN A 113 -3.22 -9.58 28.17
N LEU A 114 -3.81 -9.56 26.96
CA LEU A 114 -5.03 -8.76 26.74
C LEU A 114 -6.22 -9.26 27.58
N GLY A 115 -6.15 -10.44 28.23
CA GLY A 115 -7.20 -10.89 29.16
C GLY A 115 -8.59 -10.86 28.54
N ASP A 116 -9.60 -10.48 29.33
CA ASP A 116 -10.98 -10.20 28.89
C ASP A 116 -11.12 -8.77 28.32
N VAL A 117 -10.15 -8.26 27.54
CA VAL A 117 -10.30 -6.93 26.92
C VAL A 117 -11.57 -6.93 26.06
N ASP A 118 -12.41 -5.91 26.26
CA ASP A 118 -13.59 -5.74 25.44
C ASP A 118 -13.15 -5.32 24.03
N LEU A 119 -13.20 -6.26 23.07
CA LEU A 119 -12.82 -6.02 21.68
C LEU A 119 -13.62 -4.89 21.04
N SER A 120 -14.82 -4.57 21.55
CA SER A 120 -15.61 -3.43 21.08
C SER A 120 -15.00 -2.08 21.46
N ARG A 121 -14.06 -2.06 22.41
CA ARG A 121 -13.33 -0.88 22.88
C ARG A 121 -11.85 -0.90 22.48
N VAL A 122 -11.46 -1.78 21.57
CA VAL A 122 -10.11 -1.80 20.99
C VAL A 122 -10.11 -1.03 19.67
N GLY A 123 -9.33 0.05 19.59
CA GLY A 123 -9.23 0.88 18.39
C GLY A 123 -7.99 0.59 17.53
N VAL A 124 -7.98 1.14 16.32
CA VAL A 124 -6.90 1.03 15.34
C VAL A 124 -6.61 2.40 14.73
N ILE A 125 -5.39 2.91 14.92
CA ILE A 125 -4.92 4.12 14.24
C ILE A 125 -3.67 3.77 13.45
N LEU A 126 -3.74 3.93 12.13
CA LEU A 126 -2.64 3.58 11.24
C LEU A 126 -2.12 4.81 10.51
N GLY A 127 -0.81 5.00 10.51
CA GLY A 127 -0.14 5.87 9.55
C GLY A 127 -0.01 5.18 8.20
N ASN A 128 -0.53 5.76 7.13
CA ASN A 128 -0.32 5.26 5.78
C ASN A 128 -0.18 6.43 4.81
N ILE A 129 0.84 6.39 3.98
CA ILE A 129 1.06 7.43 3.00
C ILE A 129 -0.01 7.35 1.89
N ALA A 130 -0.67 8.46 1.58
CA ALA A 130 -1.76 8.52 0.62
C ALA A 130 -1.26 8.58 -0.83
N LEU A 131 -0.54 7.55 -1.27
CA LEU A 131 0.04 7.43 -2.60
C LEU A 131 -0.55 6.25 -3.38
N PRO A 132 -0.43 6.26 -4.72
CA PRO A 132 -0.83 5.11 -5.52
C PRO A 132 -0.07 3.85 -5.07
N THR A 133 -0.78 2.75 -4.89
CA THR A 133 -0.23 1.39 -4.82
C THR A 133 -0.14 0.75 -6.20
N GLU A 134 0.55 -0.39 -6.32
CA GLU A 134 0.64 -1.18 -7.55
C GLU A 134 -0.77 -1.46 -8.15
N SER A 135 -1.74 -1.83 -7.31
CA SER A 135 -3.13 -2.07 -7.75
C SER A 135 -3.84 -0.79 -8.18
N THR A 136 -3.72 0.31 -7.43
CA THR A 136 -4.38 1.57 -7.85
C THR A 136 -3.78 2.13 -9.14
N SER A 137 -2.47 1.99 -9.33
CA SER A 137 -1.79 2.36 -10.57
C SER A 137 -2.25 1.47 -11.73
N ALA A 138 -2.48 0.17 -11.50
CA ALA A 138 -3.06 -0.74 -12.49
C ALA A 138 -4.49 -0.32 -12.87
N ILE A 139 -5.36 -0.07 -11.88
CA ILE A 139 -6.71 0.47 -12.10
C ILE A 139 -6.67 1.75 -12.93
N CYS A 140 -5.79 2.69 -12.56
CA CYS A 140 -5.64 3.96 -13.25
C CYS A 140 -5.23 3.78 -14.72
N ARG A 141 -4.25 2.90 -15.00
CA ARG A 141 -3.86 2.56 -16.38
C ARG A 141 -4.98 1.87 -17.15
N ASP A 142 -5.70 0.96 -16.51
CA ASP A 142 -6.81 0.26 -17.14
C ASP A 142 -7.97 1.19 -17.45
N VAL A 143 -8.21 2.25 -16.68
CA VAL A 143 -9.29 3.20 -16.94
C VAL A 143 -8.82 4.34 -17.85
N LEU A 144 -7.80 5.08 -17.45
CA LEU A 144 -7.32 6.26 -18.18
C LEU A 144 -6.54 5.89 -19.44
N GLY A 145 -5.77 4.79 -19.42
CA GLY A 145 -5.00 4.36 -20.58
C GLY A 145 -5.88 4.11 -21.80
N ARG A 146 -7.12 3.66 -21.60
CA ARG A 146 -8.12 3.51 -22.67
C ARG A 146 -8.45 4.85 -23.30
N THR A 147 -8.82 5.83 -22.47
CA THR A 147 -9.14 7.18 -22.94
C THR A 147 -7.95 7.86 -23.59
N PHE A 148 -6.73 7.65 -23.10
CA PHE A 148 -5.52 8.18 -23.73
C PHE A 148 -5.27 7.56 -25.09
N VAL A 149 -5.38 6.23 -25.22
CA VAL A 149 -5.25 5.55 -26.52
C VAL A 149 -6.33 6.03 -27.48
N GLU A 150 -7.58 6.12 -27.04
CA GLU A 150 -8.71 6.60 -27.84
C GLU A 150 -8.53 8.05 -28.31
N LYS A 151 -7.94 8.92 -27.49
CA LYS A 151 -7.74 10.34 -27.82
C LYS A 151 -6.45 10.64 -28.57
N LEU A 152 -5.36 9.91 -28.29
CA LEU A 152 -4.06 10.11 -28.94
C LEU A 152 -4.00 9.45 -30.32
N ILE A 153 -4.78 8.39 -30.53
CA ILE A 153 -4.87 7.72 -31.82
C ILE A 153 -6.10 8.23 -32.54
N ASP A 154 -5.91 9.37 -33.22
CA ASP A 154 -6.83 9.86 -34.24
C ASP A 154 -6.76 8.90 -35.44
N GLU A 155 -7.79 8.05 -35.60
CA GLU A 155 -7.87 7.09 -36.71
C GLU A 155 -7.71 7.76 -38.09
N SER A 156 -8.08 9.04 -38.21
CA SER A 156 -7.92 9.81 -39.45
C SER A 156 -6.46 10.13 -39.82
N ARG A 157 -5.52 10.00 -38.88
CA ARG A 157 -4.08 10.29 -39.12
C ARG A 157 -3.26 9.03 -39.42
N VAL A 158 -3.75 7.84 -39.07
CA VAL A 158 -3.00 6.57 -39.20
C VAL A 158 -2.92 6.11 -40.67
N GLU A 159 -3.90 6.43 -41.51
CA GLU A 159 -3.89 6.08 -42.94
C GLU A 159 -2.88 6.88 -43.78
N SER A 160 -2.39 8.02 -43.26
CA SER A 160 -1.57 8.97 -44.03
C SER A 160 -0.04 8.71 -43.99
N ARG A 161 0.44 7.75 -43.18
CA ARG A 161 1.88 7.49 -43.02
C ARG A 161 2.18 5.99 -43.06
N GLY A 162 2.68 5.53 -44.21
CA GLY A 162 3.12 4.15 -44.47
C GLY A 162 4.08 3.57 -43.41
N THR A 163 4.21 2.24 -43.42
CA THR A 163 4.97 1.32 -42.53
C THR A 163 4.81 1.47 -41.01
N ARG A 164 4.58 2.67 -40.45
CA ARG A 164 4.23 2.90 -39.03
C ARG A 164 2.74 2.69 -38.73
N ALA A 165 1.89 2.60 -39.75
CA ALA A 165 0.47 2.30 -39.61
C ALA A 165 0.21 0.87 -39.11
N GLY A 166 1.06 -0.10 -39.48
CA GLY A 166 0.95 -1.49 -39.03
C GLY A 166 1.23 -1.66 -37.53
N GLU A 167 2.34 -1.09 -37.05
CA GLU A 167 2.68 -1.09 -35.62
C GLU A 167 1.66 -0.33 -34.78
N ALA A 168 1.16 0.82 -35.28
CA ALA A 168 0.09 1.57 -34.60
C ALA A 168 -1.22 0.78 -34.55
N ALA A 169 -1.58 0.08 -35.63
CA ALA A 169 -2.76 -0.79 -35.68
C ALA A 169 -2.62 -2.02 -34.76
N ASP A 170 -1.43 -2.60 -34.63
CA ASP A 170 -1.17 -3.71 -33.71
C ASP A 170 -1.15 -3.25 -32.25
N LEU A 171 -0.61 -2.06 -31.96
CA LEU A 171 -0.71 -1.41 -30.65
C LEU A 171 -2.16 -1.07 -30.30
N LEU A 172 -2.96 -0.59 -31.26
CA LEU A 172 -4.41 -0.40 -31.13
C LEU A 172 -5.13 -1.72 -30.85
N LYS A 173 -4.80 -2.79 -31.56
CA LYS A 173 -5.43 -4.11 -31.41
C LYS A 173 -5.06 -4.75 -30.06
N ALA A 174 -3.82 -4.59 -29.62
CA ALA A 174 -3.34 -5.02 -28.30
C ALA A 174 -3.96 -4.19 -27.17
N ALA A 175 -4.05 -2.87 -27.34
CA ALA A 175 -4.73 -1.98 -26.40
C ALA A 175 -6.22 -2.29 -26.31
N ARG A 176 -6.93 -2.46 -27.44
CA ARG A 176 -8.35 -2.84 -27.50
C ARG A 176 -8.65 -4.21 -26.91
N ARG A 177 -7.76 -5.20 -27.09
CA ARG A 177 -7.88 -6.52 -26.45
C ARG A 177 -7.74 -6.45 -24.93
N ARG A 178 -6.93 -5.52 -24.41
CA ARG A 178 -6.82 -5.22 -22.96
C ARG A 178 -7.91 -4.26 -22.47
N ALA A 179 -8.58 -3.53 -23.38
CA ALA A 179 -9.49 -2.43 -23.10
C ALA A 179 -10.99 -2.72 -23.38
N ALA A 180 -11.41 -3.98 -23.49
CA ALA A 180 -12.84 -4.29 -23.60
C ALA A 180 -13.60 -3.66 -22.40
N PRO A 181 -14.68 -2.89 -22.63
CA PRO A 181 -15.34 -2.15 -21.57
C PRO A 181 -16.02 -3.11 -20.58
N PRO A 182 -15.90 -2.91 -19.24
CA PRO A 182 -17.01 -3.29 -18.39
C PRO A 182 -18.23 -2.45 -18.83
N PRO A 183 -19.44 -3.04 -18.96
CA PRO A 183 -20.64 -2.27 -19.25
C PRO A 183 -20.77 -1.09 -18.29
N SER A 184 -21.19 0.06 -18.82
CA SER A 184 -21.30 1.36 -18.14
C SER A 184 -21.69 1.27 -16.66
N LEU A 185 -20.83 1.78 -15.76
CA LEU A 185 -21.07 1.93 -14.32
C LEU A 185 -22.14 2.99 -13.96
N LEU A 186 -22.81 3.57 -14.96
CA LEU A 186 -23.76 4.67 -14.81
C LEU A 186 -25.10 4.32 -15.45
N THR A 187 -25.75 3.25 -14.98
CA THR A 187 -27.21 3.18 -14.99
C THR A 187 -27.69 2.60 -13.67
N SER A 188 -28.48 3.39 -12.96
CA SER A 188 -29.11 3.02 -11.70
C SER A 188 -30.01 1.80 -11.87
N SER A 189 -29.73 0.71 -11.18
CA SER A 189 -30.75 -0.13 -10.54
C SER A 189 -30.09 -1.11 -9.59
N SER A 190 -30.52 -1.02 -8.33
CA SER A 190 -30.51 -2.03 -7.26
C SER A 190 -29.89 -3.40 -7.58
N GLY A 191 -28.87 -3.74 -6.78
CA GLY A 191 -28.58 -5.07 -6.23
C GLY A 191 -28.65 -6.28 -7.17
N SER A 192 -27.48 -6.78 -7.60
CA SER A 192 -27.17 -8.19 -7.97
C SER A 192 -26.15 -8.31 -9.12
N ARG A 193 -25.72 -7.21 -9.76
CA ARG A 193 -24.80 -7.25 -10.93
C ARG A 193 -23.32 -6.98 -10.65
N LEU A 194 -22.88 -6.80 -9.40
CA LEU A 194 -21.44 -6.66 -9.12
C LEU A 194 -20.66 -7.98 -9.33
N SER A 195 -21.28 -9.14 -9.04
CA SER A 195 -20.59 -10.44 -9.01
C SER A 195 -20.10 -10.93 -10.38
N THR A 196 -20.74 -10.51 -11.49
CA THR A 196 -20.38 -10.93 -12.85
C THR A 196 -19.36 -10.01 -13.54
N LEU A 197 -19.21 -8.78 -13.06
CA LEU A 197 -18.15 -7.86 -13.46
C LEU A 197 -16.83 -8.17 -12.75
N ASP A 198 -16.94 -8.65 -11.52
CA ASP A 198 -15.82 -8.90 -10.62
C ASP A 198 -14.89 -10.03 -11.12
N SER A 199 -15.43 -11.03 -11.82
CA SER A 199 -14.65 -12.15 -12.38
C SER A 199 -13.81 -11.80 -13.61
N ARG A 200 -13.96 -10.60 -14.19
CA ARG A 200 -13.21 -10.15 -15.38
C ARG A 200 -12.05 -9.21 -15.05
N LEU A 201 -12.01 -8.68 -13.84
CA LEU A 201 -10.98 -7.73 -13.41
C LEU A 201 -9.90 -8.47 -12.62
N SER A 202 -8.64 -8.27 -13.01
CA SER A 202 -7.48 -8.84 -12.29
C SER A 202 -7.25 -8.21 -10.91
N TRP A 203 -8.08 -7.25 -10.51
CA TRP A 203 -7.98 -6.49 -9.27
C TRP A 203 -9.37 -6.32 -8.63
N HIS A 204 -9.40 -6.27 -7.29
CA HIS A 204 -10.63 -5.99 -6.56
C HIS A 204 -10.91 -4.48 -6.47
N PRO A 205 -12.15 -3.98 -6.66
CA PRO A 205 -12.45 -2.55 -6.62
C PRO A 205 -12.10 -1.84 -5.32
N LEU A 206 -12.06 -2.55 -4.19
CA LEU A 206 -11.68 -1.96 -2.90
C LEU A 206 -10.22 -1.47 -2.87
N ASN A 207 -9.37 -1.94 -3.77
CA ASN A 207 -7.99 -1.46 -3.86
C ASN A 207 -7.90 0.05 -4.13
N ARG A 208 -8.95 0.69 -4.66
CA ARG A 208 -9.03 2.15 -4.83
C ARG A 208 -9.01 2.94 -3.51
N TYR A 209 -9.33 2.30 -2.39
CA TYR A 209 -9.40 2.93 -1.07
C TYR A 209 -8.08 2.81 -0.30
N ALA A 210 -6.94 2.91 -1.00
CA ALA A 210 -5.61 2.71 -0.43
C ALA A 210 -5.31 3.60 0.80
N ALA A 211 -5.85 4.82 0.84
CA ALA A 211 -5.61 5.75 1.95
C ALA A 211 -6.41 5.39 3.21
N GLY A 212 -7.72 5.12 3.11
CA GLY A 212 -8.60 5.00 4.27
C GLY A 212 -8.94 3.57 4.71
N LEU A 213 -8.98 2.62 3.77
CA LEU A 213 -9.38 1.24 4.06
C LEU A 213 -8.41 0.45 4.98
N PRO A 214 -7.08 0.69 5.02
CA PRO A 214 -6.17 -0.16 5.80
C PRO A 214 -6.56 -0.33 7.27
N SER A 215 -6.85 0.76 7.99
CA SER A 215 -7.24 0.68 9.41
C SER A 215 -8.55 -0.08 9.62
N SER A 216 -9.56 0.18 8.78
CA SER A 216 -10.86 -0.49 8.88
C SER A 216 -10.78 -1.96 8.54
N LEU A 217 -9.93 -2.34 7.58
CA LEU A 217 -9.70 -3.73 7.23
C LEU A 217 -8.96 -4.48 8.35
N ILE A 218 -8.00 -3.85 9.02
CA ILE A 218 -7.35 -4.40 10.21
C ILE A 218 -8.37 -4.60 11.33
N ALA A 219 -9.18 -3.58 11.63
CA ALA A 219 -10.22 -3.68 12.65
C ALA A 219 -11.21 -4.81 12.34
N GLN A 220 -11.71 -4.89 11.10
CA GLN A 220 -12.58 -5.97 10.65
C GLN A 220 -11.90 -7.34 10.79
N GLY A 221 -10.67 -7.48 10.29
CA GLY A 221 -9.94 -8.73 10.25
C GLY A 221 -9.61 -9.27 11.65
N LEU A 222 -9.44 -8.41 12.64
CA LEU A 222 -9.17 -8.80 14.02
C LEU A 222 -10.42 -8.76 14.93
N GLY A 223 -11.60 -8.41 14.39
CA GLY A 223 -12.85 -8.33 15.16
C GLY A 223 -12.89 -7.19 16.18
N LEU A 224 -12.21 -6.07 15.89
CA LEU A 224 -12.10 -4.91 16.78
C LEU A 224 -13.21 -3.90 16.47
N GLY A 225 -13.94 -3.47 17.50
CA GLY A 225 -15.10 -2.59 17.37
C GLY A 225 -14.87 -1.12 17.76
N GLY A 226 -13.66 -0.78 18.23
CA GLY A 226 -13.32 0.60 18.57
C GLY A 226 -13.11 1.49 17.35
N MET A 227 -12.72 2.74 17.61
CA MET A 227 -12.37 3.71 16.55
C MET A 227 -11.31 3.14 15.60
N ALA A 228 -11.55 3.23 14.30
CA ALA A 228 -10.58 2.82 13.28
C ALA A 228 -10.40 3.91 12.20
N PHE A 229 -9.21 4.51 12.11
CA PHE A 229 -8.91 5.45 11.02
C PHE A 229 -7.44 5.42 10.60
N THR A 230 -7.20 5.88 9.38
CA THR A 230 -5.87 6.01 8.79
C THR A 230 -5.53 7.49 8.63
N LEU A 231 -4.29 7.87 8.90
CA LEU A 231 -3.79 9.24 8.78
C LEU A 231 -2.54 9.31 7.92
N ASP A 232 -2.30 10.49 7.35
CA ASP A 232 -1.08 10.81 6.61
C ASP A 232 -0.45 12.09 7.18
N ALA A 233 0.72 11.92 7.80
CA ALA A 233 1.62 12.99 8.23
C ALA A 233 3.03 12.75 7.66
N ALA A 234 3.10 12.25 6.41
CA ALA A 234 4.33 11.87 5.72
C ALA A 234 5.22 10.97 6.61
N CYS A 235 6.49 11.34 6.78
CA CYS A 235 7.47 10.59 7.57
C CYS A 235 7.11 10.47 9.07
N ALA A 236 6.23 11.33 9.58
CA ALA A 236 5.83 11.35 10.99
C ALA A 236 4.56 10.52 11.27
N SER A 237 3.96 9.89 10.26
CA SER A 237 2.64 9.24 10.36
C SER A 237 2.55 8.19 11.48
N SER A 238 3.57 7.36 11.66
CA SER A 238 3.58 6.34 12.73
C SER A 238 3.63 6.97 14.13
N LEU A 239 4.32 8.09 14.30
CA LEU A 239 4.41 8.82 15.57
C LEU A 239 3.10 9.56 15.87
N TYR A 240 2.46 10.14 14.87
CA TYR A 240 1.14 10.74 15.02
C TYR A 240 0.08 9.69 15.37
N ALA A 241 0.15 8.50 14.77
CA ALA A 241 -0.73 7.39 15.11
C ALA A 241 -0.58 6.98 16.59
N LEU A 242 0.66 6.84 17.07
CA LEU A 242 0.93 6.58 18.49
C LEU A 242 0.42 7.69 19.41
N LYS A 243 0.58 8.95 19.01
CA LYS A 243 0.12 10.11 19.77
C LYS A 243 -1.41 10.12 19.91
N PHE A 244 -2.15 9.94 18.82
CA PHE A 244 -3.61 9.91 18.89
C PHE A 244 -4.13 8.67 19.61
N ALA A 245 -3.50 7.51 19.43
CA ALA A 245 -3.84 6.32 20.21
C ALA A 245 -3.64 6.56 21.71
N SER A 246 -2.58 7.28 22.07
CA SER A 246 -2.34 7.68 23.44
C SER A 246 -3.47 8.56 24.00
N GLU A 247 -3.97 9.49 23.19
CA GLU A 247 -5.08 10.37 23.58
C GLU A 247 -6.41 9.63 23.71
N GLU A 248 -6.68 8.62 22.88
CA GLU A 248 -7.86 7.76 23.01
C GLU A 248 -7.86 7.00 24.35
N LEU A 249 -6.68 6.47 24.75
CA LEU A 249 -6.50 5.73 26.00
C LEU A 249 -6.62 6.67 27.22
N LEU A 250 -5.91 7.81 27.22
CA LEU A 250 -5.94 8.79 28.31
C LEU A 250 -7.34 9.43 28.49
N ALA A 251 -8.11 9.52 27.40
CA ALA A 251 -9.48 10.00 27.46
C ALA A 251 -10.50 8.89 27.79
N HIS A 252 -10.04 7.66 28.08
CA HIS A 252 -10.86 6.49 28.39
C HIS A 252 -11.90 6.16 27.28
N ARG A 253 -11.62 6.57 26.04
CA ARG A 253 -12.46 6.28 24.87
C ARG A 253 -12.21 4.88 24.30
N ALA A 254 -11.02 4.34 24.54
CA ALA A 254 -10.62 2.98 24.22
C ALA A 254 -9.91 2.36 25.43
N ASP A 255 -9.92 1.03 25.52
CA ASP A 255 -9.21 0.29 26.57
C ASP A 255 -7.87 -0.27 26.07
N ALA A 256 -7.76 -0.47 24.75
CA ALA A 256 -6.51 -0.79 24.07
C ALA A 256 -6.51 -0.17 22.67
N MET A 257 -5.32 0.05 22.12
CA MET A 257 -5.15 0.60 20.78
C MET A 257 -4.07 -0.16 20.02
N LEU A 258 -4.36 -0.51 18.77
CA LEU A 258 -3.34 -0.83 17.77
C LEU A 258 -2.91 0.47 17.09
N ALA A 259 -1.63 0.79 17.17
CA ALA A 259 -1.06 1.99 16.59
C ALA A 259 0.25 1.69 15.86
N GLY A 260 0.44 2.27 14.68
CA GLY A 260 1.65 2.03 13.90
C GLY A 260 1.65 2.73 12.55
N GLY A 261 2.49 2.25 11.64
CA GLY A 261 2.57 2.79 10.28
C GLY A 261 2.89 1.72 9.25
N MET A 262 2.48 1.98 8.01
CA MET A 262 2.72 1.13 6.86
C MET A 262 3.17 1.98 5.67
N SER A 263 4.06 1.43 4.85
CA SER A 263 4.48 2.05 3.60
C SER A 263 4.65 0.99 2.53
N ARG A 264 3.73 0.95 1.57
CA ARG A 264 3.85 0.15 0.35
C ARG A 264 3.22 0.84 -0.87
N PRO A 265 3.60 2.09 -1.19
CA PRO A 265 3.18 2.69 -2.44
C PRO A 265 3.81 1.96 -3.64
N ASP A 266 3.32 2.25 -4.84
CA ASP A 266 3.98 1.97 -6.09
C ASP A 266 5.39 2.58 -6.04
N CYS A 267 6.39 1.71 -5.99
CA CYS A 267 7.76 2.14 -5.73
C CYS A 267 8.36 2.89 -6.92
N GLN A 268 7.85 2.70 -8.14
CA GLN A 268 8.30 3.50 -9.28
C GLN A 268 7.75 4.92 -9.22
N TYR A 269 6.48 5.08 -8.80
CA TYR A 269 5.87 6.39 -8.61
C TYR A 269 6.67 7.23 -7.60
N THR A 270 6.99 6.65 -6.45
CA THR A 270 7.76 7.33 -5.39
C THR A 270 9.19 7.62 -5.81
N GLN A 271 9.88 6.66 -6.43
CA GLN A 271 11.27 6.91 -6.88
C GLN A 271 11.35 8.01 -7.94
N MET A 272 10.41 8.06 -8.89
CA MET A 272 10.34 9.16 -9.86
C MET A 272 10.16 10.51 -9.15
N GLY A 273 9.20 10.61 -8.23
CA GLY A 273 8.97 11.85 -7.46
C GLY A 273 10.19 12.30 -6.68
N PHE A 274 10.81 11.41 -5.89
CA PHE A 274 11.97 11.75 -5.08
C PHE A 274 13.23 12.03 -5.91
N ALA A 275 13.38 11.44 -7.10
CA ALA A 275 14.45 11.81 -8.03
C ALA A 275 14.29 13.27 -8.49
N GLN A 276 13.08 13.70 -8.85
CA GLN A 276 12.86 15.10 -9.27
C GLN A 276 13.04 16.09 -8.12
N LEU A 277 12.74 15.68 -6.88
CA LEU A 277 13.01 16.47 -5.67
C LEU A 277 14.49 16.48 -5.26
N GLN A 278 15.36 15.73 -5.95
CA GLN A 278 16.77 15.55 -5.58
C GLN A 278 16.95 14.97 -4.16
N ALA A 279 15.95 14.23 -3.68
CA ALA A 279 15.93 13.67 -2.34
C ALA A 279 16.55 12.27 -2.28
N LEU A 280 16.72 11.60 -3.42
CA LEU A 280 17.41 10.31 -3.47
C LEU A 280 18.92 10.50 -3.38
N THR A 281 19.57 9.62 -2.63
CA THR A 281 21.01 9.42 -2.64
C THR A 281 21.48 8.79 -3.95
N LYS A 282 22.67 9.18 -4.42
CA LYS A 282 23.32 8.58 -5.60
C LYS A 282 23.85 7.17 -5.31
N SER A 283 24.21 6.89 -4.06
CA SER A 283 24.79 5.60 -3.65
C SER A 283 23.74 4.56 -3.25
N GLY A 284 22.47 4.97 -3.11
CA GLY A 284 21.43 4.08 -2.61
C GLY A 284 21.43 3.86 -1.10
N ARG A 285 22.26 4.60 -0.35
CA ARG A 285 22.37 4.52 1.12
C ARG A 285 22.03 5.85 1.79
N CYS A 286 21.27 5.77 2.88
CA CYS A 286 20.98 6.88 3.80
C CYS A 286 22.13 7.08 4.78
#